data_AF-A0A7R7EPQ3-F1
#
_entry.id   AF-A0A7R7EPQ3-F1
#
_cell.length_a   1.000
_cell.length_b   1.000
_cell.length_c   1.000
_cell.angle_alpha   90.00
_cell.angle_beta   90.00
_cell.angle_gamma   90.00
#
_symmetry.space_group_name_H-M   'P 1'
#
loop_
_entity.id
_entity.type
_entity.pdbx_description
1 polymer ?
#
loop_
_entity_poly.entity_id
_entity_poly.type
_entity_poly.pdbx_seq_one_letter_code
_entity_poly.pdbx_strand_id
1 'polypeptide(L)' 'MNFSDRGSLPVGFSMSLAQDLKAMTNFVSLSEDKKENIVEYIEGSTTGYEAKDRITQVVNDLHNEKMF' A
#
# COMPACT_ATOMS: atom_id res chain seq x y z
N MET A 1 17.10 1.50 -8.44
CA MET A 1 15.93 1.11 -9.25
C MET A 1 14.89 2.21 -9.07
N ASN A 2 14.23 2.63 -10.16
CA ASN A 2 13.38 3.81 -10.22
C ASN A 2 11.91 3.33 -10.15
N PHE A 3 11.08 3.89 -9.26
CA PHE A 3 9.66 3.53 -9.08
C PHE A 3 8.78 3.85 -10.30
N SER A 4 9.40 4.38 -11.36
CA SER A 4 8.76 4.83 -12.59
C SER A 4 8.51 3.71 -13.62
N ASP A 5 9.12 2.52 -13.48
CA ASP A 5 9.00 1.44 -14.49
C ASP A 5 7.96 0.34 -14.14
N ARG A 6 7.36 0.37 -12.93
CA ARG A 6 6.15 -0.41 -12.54
C ARG A 6 4.95 0.50 -12.22
N GLY A 7 4.94 1.68 -12.84
CA GLY A 7 4.42 2.96 -12.33
C GLY A 7 2.93 3.13 -12.00
N SER A 8 2.25 2.21 -11.31
CA SER A 8 1.00 2.54 -10.64
C SER A 8 0.78 1.67 -9.41
N LEU A 9 0.54 2.29 -8.26
CA LEU A 9 -0.01 1.59 -7.09
C LEU A 9 -1.28 0.84 -7.51
N PRO A 10 -1.57 -0.35 -6.94
CA PRO A 10 -2.82 -1.03 -7.18
C PRO A 10 -4.00 -0.06 -7.03
N VAL A 11 -4.92 -0.05 -7.99
CA VAL A 11 -5.99 0.97 -8.05
C VAL A 11 -6.80 1.00 -6.75
N GLY A 12 -7.12 -0.16 -6.19
CA GLY A 12 -7.81 -0.24 -4.89
C GLY A 12 -6.99 0.37 -3.75
N PHE A 13 -5.67 0.18 -3.76
CA PHE A 13 -4.79 0.74 -2.74
C PHE A 13 -4.69 2.27 -2.84
N SER A 14 -4.48 2.81 -4.05
CA SER A 14 -4.43 4.26 -4.26
C SER A 14 -5.76 4.93 -3.91
N MET A 15 -6.90 4.32 -4.26
CA MET A 15 -8.23 4.80 -3.85
C MET A 15 -8.43 4.77 -2.32
N SER A 16 -7.95 3.74 -1.63
CA SER A 16 -8.05 3.67 -0.17
C SER A 16 -7.16 4.70 0.52
N LEU A 17 -5.93 4.91 0.04
CA LEU A 17 -5.05 5.97 0.56
C LEU A 17 -5.65 7.36 0.36
N ALA A 18 -6.27 7.62 -0.79
CA ALA A 18 -6.93 8.90 -1.06
C ALA A 18 -8.09 9.20 -0.07
N GLN A 19 -8.64 8.18 0.57
CA GLN A 19 -9.70 8.32 1.58
C GLN A 19 -9.17 8.43 3.02
N ASP A 20 -7.88 8.17 3.25
CA ASP A 20 -7.24 8.24 4.55
C ASP A 20 -5.94 9.06 4.47
N LEU A 21 -6.08 10.37 4.71
CA LEU A 21 -4.96 11.32 4.64
C LEU A 21 -3.81 10.97 5.59
N LYS A 22 -4.10 10.33 6.73
CA LYS A 22 -3.07 9.92 7.69
C LYS A 22 -2.28 8.74 7.12
N ALA A 23 -2.99 7.69 6.66
CA ALA A 23 -2.35 6.55 6.02
C ALA A 23 -1.55 6.97 4.78
N MET A 24 -2.07 7.89 3.96
CA MET A 24 -1.37 8.44 2.81
C MET A 24 -0.09 9.18 3.22
N THR A 25 -0.17 10.05 4.22
CA THR A 25 0.99 10.80 4.73
C THR A 25 2.07 9.84 5.25
N ASN A 26 1.66 8.81 5.97
CA ASN A 26 2.55 7.78 6.49
C ASN A 26 3.12 6.90 5.37
N PHE A 27 2.36 6.63 4.31
CA PHE A 27 2.85 5.89 3.15
C PHE A 27 3.91 6.66 2.36
N VAL A 28 3.69 7.95 2.09
CA VAL A 28 4.65 8.75 1.30
C VAL A 28 5.96 8.99 2.04
N SER A 29 5.95 8.98 3.38
CA SER A 29 7.13 9.16 4.22
C SER A 29 8.00 7.90 4.35
N LEU A 30 7.51 6.74 3.87
CA LEU A 30 8.28 5.50 3.88
C LEU A 30 9.48 5.57 2.95
N SER A 31 10.50 4.78 3.27
CA SER A 31 11.54 4.46 2.31
C SER A 31 10.92 3.72 1.12
N GLU A 32 11.55 3.92 -0.02
CA GLU A 32 11.20 3.25 -1.27
C GLU A 32 11.10 1.71 -1.12
N ASP A 33 12.06 1.07 -0.45
CA ASP A 33 12.03 -0.38 -0.19
C ASP A 33 10.77 -0.82 0.58
N LYS A 34 10.30 0.00 1.53
CA LYS A 34 9.07 -0.30 2.29
C LYS A 34 7.83 -0.14 1.42
N LYS A 35 7.81 0.86 0.52
CA LYS A 35 6.72 1.04 -0.45
C LYS A 35 6.67 -0.15 -1.41
N GLU A 36 7.81 -0.63 -1.89
CA GLU A 36 7.91 -1.81 -2.75
C GLU A 36 7.39 -3.07 -2.04
N ASN A 37 7.85 -3.34 -0.82
CA ASN A 37 7.37 -4.48 -0.02
C ASN A 37 5.83 -4.45 0.19
N ILE A 38 5.25 -3.28 0.39
CA ILE A 38 3.79 -3.12 0.52
C ILE A 38 3.09 -3.47 -0.81
N VAL A 39 3.60 -2.97 -1.93
CA VAL A 39 3.03 -3.25 -3.25
C VAL A 39 3.13 -4.74 -3.57
N GLU A 40 4.30 -5.35 -3.36
CA GLU A 40 4.51 -6.79 -3.56
C GLU A 40 3.60 -7.63 -2.65
N TYR A 41 3.40 -7.22 -1.38
CA TYR A 41 2.45 -7.87 -0.49
C TYR A 41 1.02 -7.80 -1.03
N ILE A 42 0.57 -6.67 -1.57
CA ILE A 42 -0.78 -6.54 -2.12
C ILE A 42 -0.93 -7.36 -3.42
N GLU A 43 0.06 -7.27 -4.32
CA GLU A 43 0.05 -7.93 -5.63
C GLU A 43 0.23 -9.46 -5.53
N GLY A 44 0.91 -9.96 -4.50
CA GLY A 44 1.06 -11.39 -4.24
C GLY A 44 -0.22 -12.07 -3.73
N SER A 45 -1.38 -11.46 -3.89
CA SER A 45 -2.68 -12.06 -3.56
C SER A 45 -3.15 -12.97 -4.69
N THR A 46 -3.80 -14.08 -4.33
CA THR A 46 -4.27 -15.10 -5.27
C THR A 46 -5.68 -14.78 -5.78
N THR A 47 -6.45 -14.02 -5.00
CA THR A 47 -7.85 -13.66 -5.33
C THR A 47 -8.11 -12.18 -5.09
N GLY A 48 -9.13 -11.62 -5.75
CA GLY A 48 -9.55 -10.24 -5.52
C GLY A 48 -10.06 -9.96 -4.09
N TYR A 49 -10.62 -10.98 -3.42
CA TYR A 49 -11.02 -10.87 -2.01
C TYR A 49 -9.79 -10.69 -1.12
N GLU A 50 -8.78 -11.53 -1.31
CA GLU A 50 -7.51 -11.42 -0.61
C GLU A 50 -6.81 -10.08 -0.89
N ALA A 51 -6.79 -9.62 -2.14
CA ALA A 51 -6.25 -8.31 -2.50
C ALA A 51 -6.92 -7.18 -1.68
N LYS A 52 -8.25 -7.21 -1.58
CA LYS A 52 -9.04 -6.24 -0.82
C LYS A 52 -8.70 -6.30 0.68
N ASP A 53 -8.58 -7.48 1.25
CA ASP A 53 -8.24 -7.66 2.67
C ASP A 53 -6.83 -7.17 2.95
N ARG A 54 -5.85 -7.49 2.10
CA ARG A 54 -4.46 -7.00 2.22
C ARG A 54 -4.40 -5.48 2.11
N ILE A 55 -5.12 -4.86 1.17
CA ILE A 55 -5.25 -3.40 1.07
C ILE A 55 -5.80 -2.81 2.37
N THR A 56 -6.89 -3.37 2.89
CA THR A 56 -7.54 -2.90 4.12
C THR A 56 -6.59 -3.00 5.31
N GLN A 57 -5.86 -4.10 5.44
CA GLN A 57 -4.87 -4.30 6.48
C GLN A 57 -3.75 -3.26 6.40
N VAL A 58 -3.13 -3.10 5.23
CA VAL A 58 -2.03 -2.14 5.01
C VAL A 58 -2.48 -0.72 5.34
N VAL A 59 -3.66 -0.30 4.89
CA VAL A 59 -4.17 1.05 5.16
C VAL A 59 -4.39 1.27 6.66
N ASN A 60 -4.94 0.28 7.37
CA ASN A 60 -5.08 0.33 8.81
C ASN A 60 -3.73 0.38 9.53
N ASP A 61 -2.74 -0.38 9.08
CA ASP A 61 -1.39 -0.40 9.67
C ASP A 61 -0.70 0.96 9.47
N LEU A 62 -0.80 1.53 8.26
CA LEU A 62 -0.32 2.88 7.96
C LEU A 62 -1.02 3.95 8.79
N HIS A 63 -2.34 3.86 8.96
CA HIS A 63 -3.11 4.79 9.80
C HIS A 63 -2.66 4.73 11.26
N ASN A 64 -2.38 3.53 11.77
CA ASN A 64 -2.02 3.30 13.17
C ASN A 64 -0.52 3.37 13.45
N GLU A 65 0.31 3.64 12.44
CA GLU A 65 1.79 3.60 12.53
C GLU A 65 2.33 2.26 13.04
N LYS A 66 1.54 1.19 12.88
CA LYS A 66 1.94 -0.17 13.18
C LYS A 66 2.69 -0.73 11.98
N MET A 67 3.89 -0.23 11.75
CA MET A 67 4.74 -0.79 10.71
C MET A 67 5.49 -2.00 11.27
N PHE A 68 5.40 -3.12 10.54
CA PHE A 68 6.27 -4.29 10.70
C PHE A 68 7.76 -3.89 10.65
#